data_AF-A0A835EP34-F1
#
_entry.id   AF-A0A835EP34-F1
#
_cell.length_a   1.000
_cell.length_b   1.000
_cell.length_c   1.000
_cell.angle_alpha   90.00
_cell.angle_beta   90.00
_cell.angle_gamma   90.00
#
_symmetry.space_group_name_H-M   'P 1'
#
loop_
_entity.id
_entity.type
_entity.pdbx_description
1 polymer ?
#
loop_
_entity_poly.entity_id
_entity_poly.type
_entity_poly.pdbx_seq_one_letter_code
_entity_poly.pdbx_strand_id
1 'polypeptide(L)'
;MKLLQAIASLFFILVSFISTFNASTLHEVCRSLTTEHHKHTISYHDCVKFFQADKESATADKHGLAAIGAKIIGETAKSVADRIAHLRASEKDKERMGCLSECVKLYKSASAEIGKVAKGIALGTKGRLGDAATMLGTEGETMKLLQPLCALVFLLACSTSNASVLQDACKSFAAGHPEIGYPYCIKFFQADKGSAGADKRGLAAIAVRITEAAAKSAAKDIASLRSSEKDKRRLECLRACAEVYSSAVSEAAVAAKGIASGSGSGSGAEDAVTALSAVVDAPTTCEQGFQELHVLSPLAAVDAEFGKAASVALSVTAAL
;
A
#
# COMPACT_ATOMS: atom_id res chain seq x y z
N MET A 1 -4.72 5.15 13.94
CA MET A 1 -5.35 5.12 15.27
C MET A 1 -6.53 4.14 15.37
N LYS A 2 -7.54 4.21 14.48
CA LYS A 2 -8.71 3.31 14.51
C LYS A 2 -8.38 1.82 14.43
N LEU A 3 -7.37 1.42 13.65
CA LEU A 3 -7.02 0.00 13.46
C LEU A 3 -6.37 -0.63 14.70
N LEU A 4 -5.45 0.07 15.37
CA LEU A 4 -4.76 -0.48 16.56
C LEU A 4 -5.70 -0.51 17.77
N GLN A 5 -6.55 0.51 17.91
CA GLN A 5 -7.61 0.53 18.92
C GLN A 5 -8.67 -0.51 18.61
N ALA A 6 -9.02 -0.72 17.34
CA ALA A 6 -9.89 -1.81 16.92
C ALA A 6 -9.25 -3.18 17.14
N ILE A 7 -7.94 -3.35 16.94
CA ILE A 7 -7.22 -4.61 17.17
C ILE A 7 -7.11 -4.93 18.67
N ALA A 8 -6.78 -3.93 19.49
CA ALA A 8 -6.73 -4.08 20.94
C ALA A 8 -8.13 -4.36 21.52
N SER A 9 -9.16 -3.66 21.02
CA SER A 9 -10.55 -3.96 21.35
C SER A 9 -10.96 -5.35 20.86
N LEU A 10 -10.66 -5.73 19.61
CA LEU A 10 -10.99 -7.05 19.07
C LEU A 10 -10.34 -8.16 19.90
N PHE A 11 -9.10 -7.98 20.36
CA PHE A 11 -8.41 -8.95 21.22
C PHE A 11 -9.02 -9.03 22.62
N PHE A 12 -9.26 -7.88 23.26
CA PHE A 12 -9.88 -7.80 24.58
C PHE A 12 -11.27 -8.43 24.57
N ILE A 13 -12.02 -8.20 23.49
CA ILE A 13 -13.34 -8.77 23.29
C ILE A 13 -13.23 -10.27 22.97
N LEU A 14 -12.31 -10.73 22.11
CA LEU A 14 -12.08 -12.16 21.84
C LEU A 14 -11.71 -12.94 23.11
N VAL A 15 -10.86 -12.37 23.97
CA VAL A 15 -10.48 -12.98 25.27
C VAL A 15 -11.66 -13.02 26.23
N SER A 16 -12.48 -11.97 26.26
CA SER A 16 -13.72 -11.92 27.07
C SER A 16 -14.79 -12.91 26.59
N PHE A 17 -14.89 -13.11 25.27
CA PHE A 17 -15.87 -14.00 24.63
C PHE A 17 -15.65 -15.49 24.88
N ILE A 18 -14.39 -15.92 25.07
CA ILE A 18 -14.04 -17.32 25.35
C ILE A 18 -14.61 -17.77 26.72
N SER A 19 -14.90 -16.82 27.61
CA SER A 19 -15.38 -17.09 28.98
C SER A 19 -16.90 -17.09 29.11
N THR A 20 -17.66 -16.50 28.18
CA THR A 20 -19.08 -16.16 28.38
C THR A 20 -20.06 -16.65 27.30
N PHE A 21 -19.62 -16.96 26.07
CA PHE A 21 -20.55 -17.28 24.96
C PHE A 21 -20.36 -18.66 24.33
N ASN A 22 -21.48 -19.24 23.89
CA ASN A 22 -21.58 -20.52 23.16
C ASN A 22 -21.78 -20.27 21.64
N ALA A 23 -21.00 -19.36 21.05
CA ALA A 23 -20.98 -19.17 19.60
C ALA A 23 -20.11 -20.26 18.93
N SER A 24 -20.59 -20.82 17.82
CA SER A 24 -19.99 -21.97 17.14
C SER A 24 -19.36 -21.63 15.78
N THR A 25 -19.64 -20.43 15.25
CA THR A 25 -19.20 -20.02 13.91
C THR A 25 -18.64 -18.60 13.86
N LEU A 26 -17.78 -18.33 12.88
CA LEU A 26 -17.21 -17.00 12.60
C LEU A 26 -18.27 -15.89 12.52
N HIS A 27 -19.39 -16.16 11.85
CA HIS A 27 -20.46 -15.19 11.67
C HIS A 27 -21.21 -14.89 12.97
N GLU A 28 -21.37 -15.87 13.86
CA GLU A 28 -21.93 -15.64 15.20
C GLU A 28 -21.00 -14.79 16.06
N VAL A 29 -19.69 -15.07 16.03
CA VAL A 29 -18.68 -14.25 16.71
C VAL A 29 -18.73 -12.82 16.20
N CYS A 30 -18.62 -12.60 14.89
CA CYS A 30 -18.65 -11.24 14.32
C CYS A 30 -19.97 -10.52 14.54
N ARG A 31 -21.12 -11.22 14.51
CA ARG A 31 -22.42 -10.61 14.83
C ARG A 31 -22.46 -10.16 16.28
N SER A 32 -22.03 -11.01 17.21
CA SER A 32 -22.02 -10.70 18.64
C SER A 32 -21.06 -9.56 19.00
N LEU A 33 -19.89 -9.51 18.36
CA LEU A 33 -18.93 -8.41 18.48
C LEU A 33 -19.50 -7.05 18.04
N THR A 34 -20.53 -7.06 17.19
CA THR A 34 -21.17 -5.85 16.64
C THR A 34 -22.44 -5.44 17.37
N THR A 35 -23.00 -6.31 18.23
CA THR A 35 -24.24 -6.06 18.98
C THR A 35 -24.00 -5.66 20.43
N GLU A 36 -22.94 -6.16 21.08
CA GLU A 36 -22.54 -5.84 22.46
C GLU A 36 -21.60 -4.62 22.50
N HIS A 37 -21.82 -3.67 23.43
CA HIS A 37 -20.99 -2.54 23.95
C HIS A 37 -19.95 -1.79 23.05
N HIS A 38 -19.79 -2.15 21.78
CA HIS A 38 -18.68 -1.83 20.89
C HIS A 38 -19.17 -1.44 19.49
N LYS A 39 -20.47 -1.12 19.36
CA LYS A 39 -21.19 -0.77 18.11
C LYS A 39 -20.51 0.34 17.28
N HIS A 40 -19.65 1.14 17.90
CA HIS A 40 -18.94 2.25 17.26
C HIS A 40 -17.49 1.95 16.87
N THR A 41 -16.97 0.75 17.16
CA THR A 41 -15.52 0.46 17.02
C THR A 41 -15.21 -0.48 15.85
N ILE A 42 -16.06 -1.46 15.57
CA ILE A 42 -15.77 -2.51 14.56
C ILE A 42 -17.04 -2.81 13.78
N SER A 43 -16.98 -2.74 12.44
CA SER A 43 -18.09 -3.15 11.59
C SER A 43 -18.08 -4.67 11.39
N TYR A 44 -19.27 -5.26 11.20
CA TYR A 44 -19.41 -6.69 10.92
C TYR A 44 -18.54 -7.14 9.74
N HIS A 45 -18.55 -6.35 8.68
CA HIS A 45 -17.79 -6.62 7.47
C HIS A 45 -16.28 -6.59 7.72
N ASP A 46 -15.79 -5.65 8.54
CA ASP A 46 -14.37 -5.57 8.88
C ASP A 46 -13.94 -6.72 9.79
N CYS A 47 -14.81 -7.17 10.70
CA CYS A 47 -14.58 -8.37 11.51
C CYS A 47 -14.45 -9.63 10.64
N VAL A 48 -15.38 -9.82 9.70
CA VAL A 48 -15.35 -10.98 8.81
C VAL A 48 -14.08 -10.96 7.95
N LYS A 49 -13.73 -9.80 7.36
CA LYS A 49 -12.50 -9.64 6.58
C LYS A 49 -11.24 -9.91 7.38
N PHE A 50 -11.21 -9.48 8.64
CA PHE A 50 -10.09 -9.71 9.53
C PHE A 50 -9.79 -11.20 9.68
N PHE A 51 -10.81 -12.02 9.97
CA PHE A 51 -10.61 -13.46 10.14
C PHE A 51 -10.38 -14.20 8.82
N GLN A 52 -11.04 -13.78 7.74
CA GLN A 52 -10.85 -14.35 6.40
C GLN A 52 -9.42 -14.16 5.84
N ALA A 53 -8.58 -13.37 6.50
CA ALA A 53 -7.15 -13.32 6.21
C ALA A 53 -6.45 -14.67 6.47
N ASP A 54 -7.03 -15.53 7.33
CA ASP A 54 -6.57 -16.90 7.57
C ASP A 54 -7.62 -17.90 7.05
N LYS A 55 -7.21 -18.79 6.13
CA LYS A 55 -8.10 -19.75 5.49
C LYS A 55 -8.71 -20.75 6.48
N GLU A 56 -8.04 -20.99 7.61
CA GLU A 56 -8.51 -21.89 8.67
C GLU A 56 -9.69 -21.29 9.45
N SER A 57 -9.96 -19.99 9.33
CA SER A 57 -11.04 -19.32 10.04
C SER A 57 -12.44 -19.79 9.63
N ALA A 58 -12.58 -20.39 8.43
CA ALA A 58 -13.86 -20.83 7.90
C ALA A 58 -14.38 -22.10 8.61
N THR A 59 -13.47 -22.91 9.15
CA THR A 59 -13.78 -24.19 9.82
C THR A 59 -13.37 -24.20 11.30
N ALA A 60 -12.78 -23.11 11.78
CA ALA A 60 -12.35 -22.97 13.16
C ALA A 60 -13.54 -22.84 14.12
N ASP A 61 -13.47 -23.58 15.23
CA ASP A 61 -14.34 -23.36 16.38
C ASP A 61 -13.95 -22.06 17.11
N LYS A 62 -14.63 -21.74 18.22
CA LYS A 62 -14.36 -20.52 19.00
C LYS A 62 -12.91 -20.42 19.51
N HIS A 63 -12.27 -21.55 19.84
CA HIS A 63 -10.88 -21.56 20.30
C HIS A 63 -9.90 -21.42 19.14
N GLY A 64 -10.20 -22.04 18.00
CA GLY A 64 -9.49 -21.87 16.74
C GLY A 64 -9.57 -20.41 16.25
N LEU A 65 -10.74 -19.78 16.30
CA LEU A 65 -10.90 -18.37 15.95
C LEU A 65 -10.13 -17.45 16.91
N ALA A 66 -10.13 -17.76 18.21
CA ALA A 66 -9.32 -17.01 19.17
C ALA A 66 -7.81 -17.15 18.90
N ALA A 67 -7.33 -18.36 18.56
CA ALA A 67 -5.94 -18.61 18.22
C ALA A 67 -5.55 -17.90 16.90
N ILE A 68 -6.42 -17.94 15.89
CA ILE A 68 -6.26 -17.23 14.61
C ILE A 68 -6.21 -15.72 14.85
N GLY A 69 -7.13 -15.18 15.67
CA GLY A 69 -7.11 -13.78 16.05
C GLY A 69 -5.80 -13.38 16.72
N ALA A 70 -5.35 -14.16 17.71
CA ALA A 70 -4.07 -13.92 18.40
C ALA A 70 -2.87 -13.99 17.43
N LYS A 71 -2.87 -14.94 16.49
CA LYS A 71 -1.84 -15.08 15.45
C LYS A 71 -1.78 -13.85 14.54
N ILE A 72 -2.91 -13.43 13.97
CA ILE A 72 -2.99 -12.25 13.10
C ILE A 72 -2.49 -11.00 13.83
N ILE A 73 -2.84 -10.85 15.10
CA ILE A 73 -2.43 -9.71 15.93
C ILE A 73 -0.94 -9.76 16.23
N GLY A 74 -0.40 -10.93 16.57
CA GLY A 74 1.04 -11.12 16.79
C GLY A 74 1.87 -10.81 15.56
N GLU A 75 1.43 -11.27 14.38
CA GLU A 75 2.05 -10.96 13.09
C GLU A 75 1.96 -9.45 12.77
N THR A 76 0.83 -8.82 13.06
CA THR A 76 0.65 -7.37 12.91
C THR A 76 1.58 -6.59 13.83
N ALA A 77 1.68 -6.97 15.10
CA ALA A 77 2.57 -6.33 16.07
C ALA A 77 4.05 -6.48 15.67
N LYS A 78 4.44 -7.65 15.14
CA LYS A 78 5.78 -7.89 14.60
C LYS A 78 6.05 -7.00 13.38
N SER A 79 5.13 -6.94 12.42
CA SER A 79 5.25 -6.07 11.24
C SER A 79 5.38 -4.60 11.63
N VAL A 80 4.63 -4.13 12.63
CA VAL A 80 4.77 -2.77 13.15
C VAL A 80 6.15 -2.55 13.79
N ALA A 81 6.65 -3.49 14.59
CA ALA A 81 7.99 -3.40 15.16
C ALA A 81 9.08 -3.28 14.08
N ASP A 82 8.95 -4.04 12.99
CA ASP A 82 9.88 -4.02 11.87
C ASP A 82 9.84 -2.67 11.13
N ARG A 83 8.65 -2.08 10.94
CA ARG A 83 8.49 -0.75 10.35
C ARG A 83 9.11 0.34 11.22
N ILE A 84 8.90 0.30 12.54
CA ILE A 84 9.49 1.26 13.48
C ILE A 84 11.02 1.12 13.48
N ALA A 85 11.54 -0.11 13.42
CA ALA A 85 12.97 -0.37 13.34
C ALA A 85 13.58 0.19 12.03
N HIS A 86 12.87 0.08 10.91
CA HIS A 86 13.28 0.68 9.65
C HIS A 86 13.31 2.21 9.72
N LEU A 87 12.26 2.85 10.28
CA LEU A 87 12.22 4.30 10.48
C LEU A 87 13.37 4.79 11.36
N ARG A 88 13.67 4.05 12.43
CA ARG A 88 14.79 4.34 13.31
C ARG A 88 16.13 4.36 12.57
N ALA A 89 16.33 3.50 11.58
CA ALA A 89 17.58 3.43 10.83
C ALA A 89 17.88 4.69 10.00
N SER A 90 16.83 5.44 9.62
CA SER A 90 16.95 6.70 8.87
C SER A 90 16.83 7.96 9.75
N GLU A 91 16.54 7.82 11.04
CA GLU A 91 16.34 8.95 11.94
C GLU A 91 17.69 9.58 12.32
N LYS A 92 17.76 10.91 12.27
CA LYS A 92 18.97 11.69 12.60
C LYS A 92 18.85 12.40 13.95
N ASP A 93 17.62 12.64 14.40
CA ASP A 93 17.36 13.25 15.69
C ASP A 93 17.52 12.23 16.83
N LYS A 94 18.35 12.57 17.82
CA LYS A 94 18.72 11.65 18.91
C LYS A 94 17.55 11.35 19.84
N GLU A 95 16.68 12.32 20.09
CA GLU A 95 15.52 12.15 20.98
C GLU A 95 14.48 11.24 20.31
N ARG A 96 14.17 11.49 19.04
CA ARG A 96 13.27 10.64 18.24
C ARG A 96 13.81 9.23 18.08
N MET A 97 15.12 9.06 17.87
CA MET A 97 15.75 7.75 17.78
C MET A 97 15.62 6.96 19.11
N GLY A 98 15.76 7.64 20.25
CA GLY A 98 15.53 7.07 21.57
C GLY A 98 14.09 6.57 21.74
N CYS A 99 13.11 7.41 21.38
CA CYS A 99 11.69 7.06 21.41
C CYS A 99 11.37 5.86 20.50
N LEU A 100 11.92 5.82 19.28
CA LEU A 100 11.73 4.70 18.35
C LEU A 100 12.33 3.40 18.90
N SER A 101 13.47 3.47 19.60
CA SER A 101 14.11 2.31 20.23
C SER A 101 13.22 1.67 21.30
N GLU A 102 12.62 2.48 22.16
CA GLU A 102 11.70 2.00 23.20
C GLU A 102 10.40 1.44 22.59
N CYS A 103 9.86 2.09 21.55
CA CYS A 103 8.71 1.56 20.81
C CYS A 103 8.99 0.18 20.21
N VAL A 104 10.15 -0.02 19.56
CA VAL A 104 10.53 -1.34 19.01
C VAL A 104 10.57 -2.40 20.10
N LYS A 105 11.16 -2.10 21.26
CA LYS A 105 11.21 -3.04 22.40
C LYS A 105 9.81 -3.41 22.88
N LEU A 106 8.92 -2.43 23.00
CA LEU A 106 7.55 -2.62 23.47
C LEU A 106 6.75 -3.51 22.51
N TYR A 107 6.78 -3.25 21.20
CA TYR A 107 6.07 -4.08 20.21
C TYR A 107 6.68 -5.49 20.08
N LYS A 108 8.01 -5.63 20.18
CA LYS A 108 8.65 -6.95 20.21
C LYS A 108 8.23 -7.76 21.44
N SER A 109 8.18 -7.12 22.60
CA SER A 109 7.71 -7.76 23.84
C SER A 109 6.24 -8.18 23.71
N ALA A 110 5.37 -7.27 23.25
CA ALA A 110 3.94 -7.56 23.04
C ALA A 110 3.72 -8.71 22.05
N SER A 111 4.41 -8.71 20.91
CA SER A 111 4.29 -9.81 19.92
C SER A 111 4.74 -11.16 20.49
N ALA A 112 5.79 -11.18 21.32
CA ALA A 112 6.27 -12.40 21.96
C ALA A 112 5.25 -12.96 22.97
N GLU A 113 4.64 -12.10 23.78
CA GLU A 113 3.60 -12.50 24.74
C GLU A 113 2.31 -12.96 24.03
N ILE A 114 1.87 -12.23 23.00
CA ILE A 114 0.70 -12.63 22.19
C ILE A 114 0.95 -13.99 21.51
N GLY A 115 2.16 -14.25 21.04
CA GLY A 115 2.56 -15.55 20.49
C GLY A 115 2.51 -16.68 21.53
N LYS A 116 2.83 -16.41 22.80
CA LYS A 116 2.68 -17.37 23.90
C LYS A 116 1.21 -17.64 24.21
N VAL A 117 0.38 -16.59 24.22
CA VAL A 117 -1.08 -16.71 24.42
C VAL A 117 -1.72 -17.51 23.29
N ALA A 118 -1.39 -17.23 22.03
CA ALA A 118 -1.90 -17.96 20.87
C ALA A 118 -1.61 -19.47 20.96
N LYS A 119 -0.38 -19.83 21.35
CA LYS A 119 0.01 -21.23 21.58
C LYS A 119 -0.75 -21.85 22.75
N GLY A 120 -0.97 -21.12 23.83
CA GLY A 120 -1.73 -21.59 25.00
C GLY A 120 -3.21 -21.84 24.69
N ILE A 121 -3.80 -21.01 23.84
CA ILE A 121 -5.19 -21.17 23.34
C ILE A 121 -5.28 -22.42 22.46
N ALA A 122 -4.34 -22.60 21.52
CA ALA A 122 -4.31 -23.76 20.63
C ALA A 122 -4.11 -25.11 21.37
N LEU A 123 -3.47 -25.08 22.54
CA LEU A 123 -3.25 -26.27 23.39
C LEU A 123 -4.36 -26.50 24.44
N GLY A 124 -5.44 -25.71 24.44
CA GLY A 124 -6.58 -25.91 25.33
C GLY A 124 -6.32 -25.64 26.83
N THR A 125 -5.23 -24.94 27.16
CA THR A 125 -4.87 -24.66 28.57
C THR A 125 -5.74 -23.54 29.17
N LYS A 126 -6.87 -23.94 29.80
CA LYS A 126 -7.91 -23.05 30.38
C LYS A 126 -7.39 -22.04 31.42
N GLY A 127 -6.27 -22.34 32.10
CA GLY A 127 -5.75 -21.54 33.22
C GLY A 127 -5.05 -20.22 32.85
N ARG A 128 -4.63 -20.01 31.60
CA ARG A 128 -3.81 -18.84 31.21
C ARG A 128 -4.57 -17.72 30.50
N LEU A 129 -5.87 -17.90 30.25
CA LEU A 129 -6.71 -16.85 29.66
C LEU A 129 -7.01 -15.73 30.65
N GLY A 130 -7.18 -16.05 31.94
CA GLY A 130 -7.35 -15.05 33.00
C GLY A 130 -6.11 -14.17 33.13
N ASP A 131 -4.92 -14.78 33.15
CA ASP A 131 -3.64 -14.08 33.23
C ASP A 131 -3.37 -13.17 32.01
N ALA A 132 -3.83 -13.57 30.82
CA ALA A 132 -3.69 -12.77 29.60
C ALA A 132 -4.54 -11.49 29.62
N ALA A 133 -5.73 -11.53 30.24
CA ALA A 133 -6.56 -10.35 30.46
C ALA A 133 -5.96 -9.44 31.55
N THR A 134 -5.40 -10.02 32.61
CA THR A 134 -4.74 -9.26 33.70
C THR A 134 -3.45 -8.59 33.26
N MET A 135 -2.62 -9.25 32.43
CA MET A 135 -1.34 -8.69 31.91
C MET A 135 -1.51 -7.46 31.01
N LEU A 136 -2.64 -7.33 30.31
CA LEU A 136 -2.96 -6.16 29.46
C LEU A 136 -3.76 -5.08 30.21
N GLY A 137 -4.21 -5.39 31.43
CA GLY A 137 -4.88 -4.48 32.36
C GLY A 137 -4.03 -4.07 33.56
N THR A 138 -2.73 -4.40 33.64
CA THR A 138 -1.95 -4.10 34.86
C THR A 138 -1.77 -2.60 35.06
N GLU A 139 -2.40 -2.11 36.11
CA GLU A 139 -2.32 -0.79 36.71
C GLU A 139 -0.93 -0.49 37.32
N GLY A 140 0.15 -0.62 36.53
CA GLY A 140 1.48 -0.19 36.94
C GLY A 140 1.68 1.31 36.65
N GLU A 141 1.95 2.11 37.69
CA GLU A 141 2.11 3.58 37.61
C GLU A 141 3.16 4.05 36.59
N THR A 142 4.10 3.19 36.17
CA THR A 142 5.12 3.51 35.14
C THR A 142 4.61 3.37 33.70
N MET A 143 3.50 2.65 33.46
CA MET A 143 2.93 2.40 32.12
C MET A 143 1.87 3.44 31.71
N LYS A 144 1.38 4.25 32.66
CA LYS A 144 0.38 5.32 32.40
C LYS A 144 0.94 6.51 31.62
N LEU A 145 2.25 6.75 31.70
CA LEU A 145 2.93 7.83 30.97
C LEU A 145 3.56 7.37 29.64
N LEU A 146 3.98 6.11 29.56
CA LEU A 146 4.60 5.55 28.35
C LEU A 146 3.58 5.23 27.25
N GLN A 147 2.35 4.87 27.62
CA GLN A 147 1.25 4.58 26.71
C GLN A 147 0.76 5.80 25.91
N PRO A 148 0.51 6.99 26.50
CA PRO A 148 0.19 8.19 25.74
C PRO A 148 1.41 8.72 24.98
N LEU A 149 2.64 8.58 25.49
CA LEU A 149 3.85 8.99 24.76
C LEU A 149 4.09 8.12 23.51
N CYS A 150 3.95 6.80 23.63
CA CYS A 150 4.04 5.89 22.49
C CYS A 150 2.87 6.11 21.52
N ALA A 151 1.66 6.39 22.00
CA ALA A 151 0.53 6.75 21.15
C ALA A 151 0.72 8.11 20.46
N LEU A 152 1.37 9.09 21.10
CA LEU A 152 1.69 10.41 20.55
C LEU A 152 2.83 10.33 19.52
N VAL A 153 3.88 9.55 19.81
CA VAL A 153 4.94 9.22 18.85
C VAL A 153 4.39 8.38 17.69
N PHE A 154 3.43 7.49 17.94
CA PHE A 154 2.68 6.78 16.91
C PHE A 154 1.74 7.70 16.15
N LEU A 155 1.14 8.74 16.76
CA LEU A 155 0.39 9.77 16.03
C LEU A 155 1.32 10.58 15.13
N LEU A 156 2.50 10.95 15.61
CA LEU A 156 3.53 11.65 14.84
C LEU A 156 4.15 10.76 13.74
N ALA A 157 4.24 9.44 13.96
CA ALA A 157 4.79 8.46 13.00
C ALA A 157 3.73 7.78 12.09
N CYS A 158 2.45 7.82 12.47
CA CYS A 158 1.29 7.26 11.73
C CYS A 158 0.43 8.37 11.10
N SER A 159 0.80 9.64 11.25
CA SER A 159 0.30 10.73 10.40
C SER A 159 0.77 10.61 8.94
N THR A 160 1.62 9.63 8.63
CA THR A 160 1.93 9.22 7.26
C THR A 160 1.15 7.93 6.93
N SER A 161 -0.15 8.10 6.67
CA SER A 161 -1.01 7.02 6.17
C SER A 161 -0.68 6.68 4.72
N ASN A 162 0.48 6.09 4.44
CA ASN A 162 0.93 5.93 3.05
C ASN A 162 0.14 4.85 2.28
N ALA A 163 -0.41 3.85 2.98
CA ALA A 163 -1.41 2.93 2.42
C ALA A 163 -2.75 3.61 2.10
N SER A 164 -3.05 4.75 2.75
CA SER A 164 -4.18 5.64 2.39
C SER A 164 -3.85 6.44 1.14
N VAL A 165 -2.65 7.04 1.08
CA VAL A 165 -2.27 7.92 -0.04
C VAL A 165 -2.30 7.17 -1.37
N LEU A 166 -1.77 5.95 -1.43
CA LEU A 166 -1.84 5.12 -2.64
C LEU A 166 -3.29 4.81 -3.05
N GLN A 167 -4.12 4.38 -2.08
CA GLN A 167 -5.52 4.06 -2.37
C GLN A 167 -6.30 5.29 -2.80
N ASP A 168 -6.08 6.44 -2.16
CA ASP A 168 -6.77 7.68 -2.46
C ASP A 168 -6.33 8.26 -3.81
N ALA A 169 -5.03 8.18 -4.14
CA ALA A 169 -4.52 8.50 -5.46
C ALA A 169 -5.16 7.62 -6.54
N CYS A 170 -5.23 6.31 -6.34
CA CYS A 170 -5.85 5.40 -7.32
C CYS A 170 -7.37 5.55 -7.41
N LYS A 171 -8.07 5.93 -6.34
CA LYS A 171 -9.50 6.28 -6.40
C LYS A 171 -9.72 7.55 -7.22
N SER A 172 -8.89 8.58 -6.98
CA SER A 172 -8.94 9.83 -7.74
C SER A 172 -8.67 9.59 -9.23
N PHE A 173 -7.62 8.80 -9.53
CA PHE A 173 -7.32 8.37 -10.89
C PHE A 173 -8.50 7.65 -11.55
N ALA A 174 -9.09 6.67 -10.87
CA ALA A 174 -10.22 5.91 -11.41
C ALA A 174 -11.48 6.75 -11.66
N ALA A 175 -11.67 7.86 -10.94
CA ALA A 175 -12.76 8.78 -11.17
C ALA A 175 -12.59 9.59 -12.47
N GLY A 176 -11.34 9.93 -12.82
CA GLY A 176 -11.01 10.61 -14.09
C GLY A 176 -10.80 9.68 -15.28
N HIS A 177 -10.48 8.40 -15.00
CA HIS A 177 -10.14 7.38 -16.00
C HIS A 177 -10.94 6.07 -15.76
N PRO A 178 -12.28 6.09 -15.88
CA PRO A 178 -13.11 4.92 -15.62
C PRO A 178 -12.79 3.72 -16.52
N GLU A 179 -12.29 3.96 -17.74
CA GLU A 179 -11.87 2.96 -18.72
C GLU A 179 -10.59 2.20 -18.32
N ILE A 180 -9.73 2.82 -17.51
CA ILE A 180 -8.50 2.20 -16.98
C ILE A 180 -8.79 1.62 -15.58
N GLY A 181 -9.40 2.43 -14.72
CA GLY A 181 -9.95 2.02 -13.44
C GLY A 181 -8.94 1.80 -12.32
N TYR A 182 -9.50 1.67 -11.12
CA TYR A 182 -8.74 1.48 -9.86
C TYR A 182 -7.84 0.23 -9.85
N PRO A 183 -8.28 -0.96 -10.32
CA PRO A 183 -7.46 -2.17 -10.26
C PRO A 183 -6.15 -2.04 -11.05
N TYR A 184 -6.19 -1.35 -12.20
CA TYR A 184 -4.99 -1.11 -13.00
C TYR A 184 -4.00 -0.21 -12.25
N CYS A 185 -4.47 0.91 -11.70
CA CYS A 185 -3.61 1.82 -10.93
C CYS A 185 -2.93 1.11 -9.75
N ILE A 186 -3.65 0.26 -9.02
CA ILE A 186 -3.06 -0.55 -7.95
C ILE A 186 -2.00 -1.51 -8.49
N LYS A 187 -2.28 -2.24 -9.58
CA LYS A 187 -1.33 -3.15 -10.21
C LYS A 187 -0.07 -2.42 -10.71
N PHE A 188 -0.25 -1.23 -11.29
CA PHE A 188 0.84 -0.37 -11.73
C PHE A 188 1.81 -0.09 -10.57
N PHE A 189 1.29 0.37 -9.43
CA PHE A 189 2.13 0.65 -8.25
C PHE A 189 2.68 -0.60 -7.56
N GLN A 190 2.04 -1.76 -7.69
CA GLN A 190 2.59 -3.02 -7.16
C GLN A 190 3.91 -3.44 -7.82
N ALA A 191 4.26 -2.87 -8.98
CA ALA A 191 5.57 -3.07 -9.60
C ALA A 191 6.73 -2.54 -8.74
N ASP A 192 6.48 -1.61 -7.81
CA ASP A 192 7.49 -1.06 -6.90
C ASP A 192 7.09 -1.27 -5.43
N LYS A 193 7.93 -1.99 -4.67
CA LYS A 193 7.68 -2.28 -3.25
C LYS A 193 7.65 -1.02 -2.38
N GLY A 194 8.25 0.08 -2.84
CA GLY A 194 8.25 1.37 -2.16
C GLY A 194 6.90 2.07 -2.17
N SER A 195 5.98 1.71 -3.07
CA SER A 195 4.69 2.41 -3.23
C SER A 195 3.78 2.33 -2.01
N ALA A 196 3.83 1.22 -1.26
CA ALA A 196 3.00 1.05 -0.06
C ALA A 196 3.32 2.05 1.06
N GLY A 197 4.56 2.57 1.06
CA GLY A 197 5.10 3.47 2.07
C GLY A 197 5.41 4.87 1.55
N ALA A 198 5.00 5.22 0.33
CA ALA A 198 5.30 6.52 -0.27
C ALA A 198 4.25 7.59 0.12
N ASP A 199 4.71 8.83 0.33
CA ASP A 199 3.83 10.00 0.37
C ASP A 199 3.41 10.41 -1.07
N LYS A 200 2.64 11.49 -1.23
CA LYS A 200 2.16 11.93 -2.55
C LYS A 200 3.31 12.15 -3.54
N ARG A 201 4.37 12.85 -3.11
CA ARG A 201 5.54 13.15 -3.94
C ARG A 201 6.33 11.89 -4.27
N GLY A 202 6.49 11.00 -3.31
CA GLY A 202 7.10 9.69 -3.49
C GLY A 202 6.32 8.83 -4.48
N LEU A 203 4.99 8.84 -4.43
CA LEU A 203 4.15 8.14 -5.40
C LEU A 203 4.30 8.72 -6.80
N ALA A 204 4.31 10.05 -6.96
CA ALA A 204 4.57 10.69 -8.24
C ALA A 204 5.95 10.29 -8.79
N ALA A 205 6.99 10.34 -7.96
CA ALA A 205 8.35 9.93 -8.35
C ALA A 205 8.43 8.45 -8.76
N ILE A 206 7.72 7.56 -8.05
CA ILE A 206 7.64 6.14 -8.41
C ILE A 206 6.88 5.96 -9.73
N ALA A 207 5.76 6.65 -9.92
CA ALA A 207 4.97 6.55 -11.14
C ALA A 207 5.78 6.98 -12.36
N VAL A 208 6.48 8.11 -12.29
CA VAL A 208 7.37 8.56 -13.36
C VAL A 208 8.47 7.55 -13.64
N ARG A 209 9.07 6.92 -12.62
CA ARG A 209 10.10 5.90 -12.80
C ARG A 209 9.57 4.65 -13.52
N ILE A 210 8.38 4.17 -13.14
CA ILE A 210 7.73 3.02 -13.78
C ILE A 210 7.44 3.36 -15.25
N THR A 211 6.89 4.55 -15.52
CA THR A 211 6.61 5.02 -16.88
C THR A 211 7.89 5.21 -17.70
N GLU A 212 8.96 5.78 -17.15
CA GLU A 212 10.25 5.91 -17.83
C GLU A 212 10.83 4.54 -18.22
N ALA A 213 10.73 3.55 -17.33
CA ALA A 213 11.15 2.18 -17.62
C ALA A 213 10.30 1.55 -18.73
N ALA A 214 8.99 1.78 -18.73
CA ALA A 214 8.09 1.33 -19.78
C ALA A 214 8.41 1.99 -21.14
N ALA A 215 8.68 3.30 -21.17
CA ALA A 215 9.09 4.03 -22.37
C ALA A 215 10.39 3.46 -22.96
N LYS A 216 11.39 3.18 -22.10
CA LYS A 216 12.64 2.51 -22.51
C LYS A 216 12.40 1.11 -23.04
N SER A 217 11.43 0.37 -22.50
CA SER A 217 11.05 -0.94 -23.02
C SER A 217 10.42 -0.83 -24.40
N ALA A 218 9.45 0.07 -24.58
CA ALA A 218 8.82 0.33 -25.88
C ALA A 218 9.85 0.76 -26.93
N ALA A 219 10.80 1.64 -26.58
CA ALA A 219 11.89 2.03 -27.48
C ALA A 219 12.76 0.83 -27.93
N LYS A 220 13.00 -0.14 -27.03
CA LYS A 220 13.71 -1.40 -27.38
C LYS A 220 12.87 -2.29 -28.29
N ASP A 221 11.58 -2.41 -28.03
CA ASP A 221 10.66 -3.19 -28.87
C ASP A 221 10.58 -2.60 -30.28
N ILE A 222 10.51 -1.27 -30.39
CA ILE A 222 10.57 -0.54 -31.67
C ILE A 222 11.90 -0.83 -32.39
N ALA A 223 13.03 -0.76 -31.69
CA ALA A 223 14.34 -1.07 -32.28
C ALA A 223 14.41 -2.52 -32.81
N SER A 224 13.85 -3.48 -32.06
CA SER A 224 13.75 -4.88 -32.48
C SER A 224 12.89 -5.04 -33.74
N LEU A 225 11.70 -4.43 -33.76
CA LEU A 225 10.80 -4.44 -34.91
C LEU A 225 11.47 -3.84 -36.15
N ARG A 226 12.16 -2.69 -36.00
CA ARG A 226 12.90 -2.05 -37.10
C ARG A 226 13.98 -2.94 -37.72
N SER A 227 14.61 -3.80 -36.92
CA SER A 227 15.69 -4.67 -37.42
C SER A 227 15.21 -5.80 -38.32
N SER A 228 13.93 -6.18 -38.20
CA SER A 228 13.33 -7.31 -38.91
C SER A 228 12.24 -6.90 -39.90
N GLU A 229 11.78 -5.65 -39.85
CA GLU A 229 10.74 -5.13 -40.73
C GLU A 229 11.22 -5.02 -42.19
N LYS A 230 10.40 -5.55 -43.09
CA LYS A 230 10.66 -5.57 -44.54
C LYS A 230 9.78 -4.59 -45.30
N ASP A 231 8.61 -4.25 -44.75
CA ASP A 231 7.73 -3.26 -45.33
C ASP A 231 8.31 -1.85 -45.13
N LYS A 232 8.56 -1.15 -46.25
CA LYS A 232 9.22 0.16 -46.22
C LYS A 232 8.38 1.22 -45.50
N ARG A 233 7.04 1.16 -45.63
CA ARG A 233 6.12 2.15 -45.04
C ARG A 233 6.04 1.94 -43.54
N ARG A 234 5.91 0.68 -43.07
CA ARG A 234 5.98 0.37 -41.64
C ARG A 234 7.35 0.70 -41.05
N LEU A 235 8.44 0.45 -41.79
CA LEU A 235 9.79 0.81 -41.34
C LEU A 235 9.94 2.33 -41.15
N GLU A 236 9.33 3.14 -42.00
CA GLU A 236 9.28 4.60 -41.85
C GLU A 236 8.48 5.01 -40.61
N CYS A 237 7.28 4.47 -40.40
CA CYS A 237 6.51 4.70 -39.17
C CYS A 237 7.30 4.31 -37.91
N LEU A 238 7.94 3.13 -37.92
CA LEU A 238 8.74 2.65 -36.79
C LEU A 238 9.94 3.56 -36.48
N ARG A 239 10.53 4.22 -37.50
CA ARG A 239 11.58 5.22 -37.28
C ARG A 239 11.01 6.47 -36.61
N ALA A 240 9.87 6.97 -37.07
CA ALA A 240 9.19 8.10 -36.44
C ALA A 240 8.81 7.78 -34.98
N CYS A 241 8.24 6.60 -34.71
CA CYS A 241 7.93 6.16 -33.36
C CYS A 241 9.16 6.04 -32.46
N ALA A 242 10.33 5.64 -33.01
CA ALA A 242 11.56 5.59 -32.23
C ALA A 242 11.96 6.98 -31.72
N GLU A 243 11.79 8.03 -32.53
CA GLU A 243 12.05 9.41 -32.11
C GLU A 243 11.02 9.87 -31.06
N VAL A 244 9.74 9.58 -31.27
CA VAL A 244 8.67 9.90 -30.31
C VAL A 244 8.92 9.27 -28.94
N TYR A 245 9.29 7.98 -28.90
CA TYR A 245 9.58 7.29 -27.64
C TYR A 245 10.92 7.71 -27.01
N SER A 246 11.92 8.11 -27.81
CA SER A 246 13.14 8.73 -27.31
C SER A 246 12.85 10.06 -26.60
N SER A 247 11.97 10.88 -27.19
CA SER A 247 11.47 12.10 -26.58
C SER A 247 10.69 11.79 -25.30
N ALA A 248 9.80 10.81 -25.30
CA ALA A 248 9.05 10.40 -24.10
C ALA A 248 9.97 9.98 -22.93
N VAL A 249 11.08 9.29 -23.20
CA VAL A 249 12.10 8.96 -22.18
C VAL A 249 12.74 10.22 -21.63
N SER A 250 13.06 11.18 -22.49
CA SER A 250 13.68 12.46 -22.10
C SER A 250 12.72 13.31 -21.25
N GLU A 251 11.45 13.40 -21.64
CA GLU A 251 10.41 14.12 -20.91
C GLU A 251 10.09 13.47 -19.57
N ALA A 252 10.08 12.13 -19.48
CA ALA A 252 9.95 11.45 -18.20
C ALA A 252 11.11 11.81 -17.24
N ALA A 253 12.33 11.98 -17.75
CA ALA A 253 13.46 12.44 -16.95
C ALA A 253 13.34 13.91 -16.53
N VAL A 254 12.75 14.78 -17.36
CA VAL A 254 12.39 16.16 -16.98
C VAL A 254 11.37 16.14 -15.85
N ALA A 255 10.31 15.34 -15.96
CA ALA A 255 9.31 15.19 -14.92
C ALA A 255 9.90 14.70 -13.60
N ALA A 256 10.81 13.73 -13.64
CA ALA A 256 11.50 13.25 -12.45
C ALA A 256 12.29 14.36 -11.74
N LYS A 257 12.97 15.23 -12.50
CA LYS A 257 13.70 16.40 -11.95
C LYS A 257 12.74 17.43 -11.37
N GLY A 258 11.61 17.72 -12.04
CA GLY A 258 10.59 18.63 -11.54
C GLY A 258 10.00 18.17 -10.21
N ILE A 259 9.66 16.88 -10.10
CA ILE A 259 9.17 16.26 -8.86
C ILE A 259 10.23 16.31 -7.76
N ALA A 260 11.51 16.12 -8.06
CA ALA A 260 12.59 16.19 -7.08
C ALA A 260 12.86 17.62 -6.56
N SER A 261 12.66 18.63 -7.41
CA SER A 261 13.04 20.02 -7.12
C SER A 261 11.97 20.79 -6.34
N GLY A 262 10.71 20.33 -6.35
CA GLY A 262 9.56 21.08 -5.83
C GLY A 262 9.38 21.17 -4.31
N SER A 263 10.44 21.08 -3.50
CA SER A 263 10.34 21.24 -2.04
C SER A 263 10.15 22.70 -1.55
N GLY A 264 10.06 23.69 -2.47
CA GLY A 264 9.96 25.12 -2.08
C GLY A 264 9.26 26.09 -3.04
N SER A 265 8.95 25.73 -4.28
CA SER A 265 8.20 26.58 -5.23
C SER A 265 7.35 25.74 -6.17
N GLY A 266 6.10 26.16 -6.44
CA GLY A 266 5.11 25.40 -7.23
C GLY A 266 5.51 25.08 -8.68
N SER A 267 6.54 25.74 -9.23
CA SER A 267 6.96 25.59 -10.63
C SER A 267 7.41 24.18 -11.02
N GLY A 268 8.06 23.44 -10.12
CA GLY A 268 8.59 22.11 -10.46
C GLY A 268 7.53 21.04 -10.72
N ALA A 269 6.35 21.16 -10.10
CA ALA A 269 5.24 20.23 -10.36
C ALA A 269 4.55 20.54 -11.70
N GLU A 270 4.39 21.83 -12.04
CA GLU A 270 3.82 22.28 -13.32
C GLU A 270 4.69 21.85 -14.50
N ASP A 271 6.02 22.00 -14.39
CA ASP A 271 6.97 21.50 -15.39
C ASP A 271 6.85 19.98 -15.57
N ALA A 272 6.70 19.24 -14.46
CA ALA A 272 6.54 17.79 -14.51
C ALA A 272 5.22 17.34 -15.14
N VAL A 273 4.12 18.06 -14.88
CA VAL A 273 2.82 17.83 -15.53
C VAL A 273 2.90 18.11 -17.03
N THR A 274 3.58 19.19 -17.42
CA THR A 274 3.77 19.56 -18.83
C THR A 274 4.57 18.48 -19.55
N ALA A 275 5.69 18.05 -18.98
CA ALA A 275 6.50 16.97 -19.54
C ALA A 275 5.72 15.65 -19.63
N LEU A 276 4.96 15.27 -18.59
CA LEU A 276 4.16 14.05 -18.60
C LEU A 276 2.99 14.10 -19.58
N SER A 277 2.46 15.28 -19.89
CA SER A 277 1.46 15.43 -20.96
C SER A 277 2.05 15.01 -22.31
N ALA A 278 3.27 15.45 -22.62
CA ALA A 278 3.97 15.00 -23.82
C ALA A 278 4.27 13.49 -23.82
N VAL A 279 4.54 12.90 -22.65
CA VAL A 279 4.72 11.44 -22.51
C VAL A 279 3.42 10.68 -22.81
N VAL A 280 2.27 11.19 -22.37
CA VAL A 280 0.95 10.59 -22.63
C VAL A 280 0.57 10.61 -24.12
N ASP A 281 1.04 11.61 -24.86
CA ASP A 281 0.74 11.77 -26.29
C ASP A 281 1.56 10.84 -27.21
N ALA A 282 2.64 10.23 -26.70
CA ALA A 282 3.55 9.40 -27.48
C ALA A 282 2.87 8.19 -28.17
N PRO A 283 2.07 7.34 -27.47
CA PRO A 283 1.27 6.28 -28.08
C PRO A 283 0.43 6.75 -29.26
N THR A 284 -0.37 7.80 -29.05
CA THR A 284 -1.34 8.26 -30.05
C THR A 284 -0.62 8.84 -31.26
N THR A 285 0.47 9.58 -31.03
CA THR A 285 1.31 10.11 -32.11
C THR A 285 1.93 9.00 -32.94
N CYS A 286 2.42 7.94 -32.29
CA CYS A 286 2.97 6.78 -32.99
C CYS A 286 1.90 6.04 -33.81
N GLU A 287 0.76 5.70 -33.20
CA GLU A 287 -0.34 5.01 -33.88
C GLU A 287 -0.93 5.82 -35.04
N GLN A 288 -1.03 7.14 -34.89
CA GLN A 288 -1.49 8.03 -35.96
C GLN A 288 -0.60 7.94 -37.20
N GLY A 289 0.72 7.85 -37.03
CA GLY A 289 1.65 7.68 -38.16
C GLY A 289 1.40 6.40 -38.98
N PHE A 290 0.99 5.30 -38.33
CA PHE A 290 0.58 4.08 -39.05
C PHE A 290 -0.78 4.25 -39.73
N GLN A 291 -1.73 4.91 -39.08
CA GLN A 291 -3.08 5.16 -39.61
C GLN A 291 -3.07 6.05 -40.85
N GLU A 292 -2.28 7.11 -40.86
CA GLU A 292 -2.13 8.04 -42.01
C GLU A 292 -1.57 7.33 -43.24
N LEU A 293 -0.70 6.34 -43.04
CA LEU A 293 -0.20 5.48 -44.10
C LEU A 293 -1.09 4.24 -44.34
N HIS A 294 -2.24 4.10 -43.69
CA HIS A 294 -3.11 2.94 -43.84
C HIS A 294 -2.37 1.59 -43.72
N VAL A 295 -1.39 1.52 -42.82
CA VAL A 295 -0.64 0.30 -42.50
C VAL A 295 -1.00 -0.16 -41.10
N LEU A 296 -1.02 -1.48 -40.89
CA LEU A 296 -1.29 -2.02 -39.57
C LEU A 296 -0.11 -1.76 -38.65
N SER A 297 -0.39 -1.18 -37.47
CA SER A 297 0.62 -0.96 -36.44
C SER A 297 0.99 -2.28 -35.75
N PRO A 298 2.28 -2.63 -35.68
CA PRO A 298 2.76 -3.71 -34.81
C PRO A 298 2.88 -3.28 -33.33
N LEU A 299 2.66 -1.99 -33.02
CA LEU A 299 2.87 -1.41 -31.68
C LEU A 299 1.58 -1.20 -30.89
N ALA A 300 0.39 -1.39 -31.49
CA ALA A 300 -0.89 -1.04 -30.87
C ALA A 300 -1.06 -1.53 -29.42
N ALA A 301 -0.60 -2.75 -29.10
CA ALA A 301 -0.67 -3.28 -27.74
C ALA A 301 0.35 -2.63 -26.78
N VAL A 302 1.56 -2.35 -27.28
CA VAL A 302 2.63 -1.65 -26.53
C VAL A 302 2.18 -0.22 -26.23
N ASP A 303 1.66 0.47 -27.25
CA ASP A 303 1.18 1.85 -27.18
C ASP A 303 -0.03 1.96 -26.24
N ALA A 304 -0.98 1.03 -26.31
CA ALA A 304 -2.14 1.01 -25.40
C ALA A 304 -1.74 0.79 -23.93
N GLU A 305 -0.78 -0.10 -23.66
CA GLU A 305 -0.34 -0.35 -22.28
C GLU A 305 0.53 0.81 -21.76
N PHE A 306 1.42 1.36 -22.59
CA PHE A 306 2.23 2.52 -22.24
C PHE A 306 1.35 3.75 -21.95
N GLY A 307 0.32 3.99 -22.76
CA GLY A 307 -0.63 5.09 -22.55
C GLY A 307 -1.27 5.04 -21.16
N LYS A 308 -1.74 3.87 -20.72
CA LYS A 308 -2.31 3.72 -19.37
C LYS A 308 -1.30 4.01 -18.26
N ALA A 309 -0.06 3.54 -18.40
CA ALA A 309 1.02 3.81 -17.45
C ALA A 309 1.34 5.32 -17.39
N ALA A 310 1.43 5.97 -18.55
CA ALA A 310 1.65 7.41 -18.65
C ALA A 310 0.50 8.22 -18.02
N SER A 311 -0.75 7.82 -18.24
CA SER A 311 -1.92 8.47 -17.62
C SER A 311 -1.88 8.40 -16.10
N VAL A 312 -1.52 7.24 -15.51
CA VAL A 312 -1.37 7.12 -14.05
C VAL A 312 -0.30 8.10 -13.54
N ALA A 313 0.87 8.16 -14.20
CA ALA A 313 1.93 9.07 -13.81
C ALA A 313 1.52 10.54 -13.89
N LEU A 314 0.84 10.94 -14.97
CA LEU A 314 0.32 12.30 -15.16
C LEU A 314 -0.68 12.66 -14.06
N SER A 315 -1.72 11.84 -13.84
CA SER A 315 -2.76 12.16 -12.85
C SER A 315 -2.23 12.24 -11.43
N VAL A 316 -1.30 11.34 -11.04
CA VAL A 316 -0.71 11.37 -9.71
C VAL A 316 0.20 12.58 -9.53
N THR A 317 0.93 12.98 -10.56
CA THR A 317 1.80 14.16 -10.53
C THR A 317 1.00 15.46 -10.50
N ALA A 318 -0.12 15.53 -11.23
CA ALA A 318 -1.02 16.68 -11.22
C ALA A 318 -1.74 16.89 -9.88
N ALA A 319 -1.70 15.90 -8.97
CA ALA A 319 -2.33 15.94 -7.65
C ALA A 319 -1.35 16.31 -6.50
N LEU A 320 -0.11 16.70 -6.83
CA LEU A 320 0.89 17.19 -5.88
C LEU A 320 0.54 18.58 -5.34
#